data_AF-A0A348MYC5-F1
#
_entry.id   AF-A0A348MYC5-F1
#
_cell.length_a   1.000
_cell.length_b   1.000
_cell.length_c   1.000
_cell.angle_alpha   90.00
_cell.angle_beta   90.00
_cell.angle_gamma   90.00
#
_symmetry.space_group_name_H-M   'P 1'
#
loop_
_entity.id
_entity.type
_entity.pdbx_description
1 polymer ?
#
loop_
_entity_poly.entity_id
_entity_poly.type
_entity_poly.pdbx_seq_one_letter_code
_entity_poly.pdbx_strand_id
1 'polypeptide(L)'
;MANSKNIALEFYPLVVKLESVINHQENELELIALIDKKEFLSLRNAIISTFQIELDVPFNGNFGSEVEFGDVSDAIRSVTFSLYPQSTLMDKPIDHSERVNWCKKILENMDSSAAFY
;
A
#
# COMPACT_ATOMS: atom_id res chain seq x y z
N MET A 1 -18.76 -10.68 -17.08
CA MET A 1 -17.89 -10.12 -16.05
C MET A 1 -17.03 -11.26 -15.51
N ALA A 2 -15.73 -11.27 -15.80
CA ALA A 2 -14.84 -12.32 -15.34
C ALA A 2 -14.70 -12.27 -13.82
N ASN A 3 -14.79 -13.43 -13.16
CA ASN A 3 -14.72 -13.58 -11.73
C ASN A 3 -13.27 -13.33 -11.26
N SER A 4 -12.93 -12.07 -10.98
CA SER A 4 -11.57 -11.60 -10.63
C SER A 4 -10.98 -12.26 -9.36
N LYS A 5 -11.80 -12.99 -8.61
CA LYS A 5 -11.42 -13.69 -7.37
C LYS A 5 -10.44 -14.86 -7.58
N ASN A 6 -10.33 -15.40 -8.81
CA ASN A 6 -9.53 -16.60 -9.09
C ASN A 6 -8.23 -16.38 -9.89
N ILE A 7 -7.88 -15.14 -10.25
CA ILE A 7 -6.63 -14.86 -10.96
C ILE A 7 -5.53 -14.61 -9.92
N ALA A 8 -4.54 -15.51 -9.86
CA ALA A 8 -3.32 -15.26 -9.10
C ALA A 8 -2.56 -14.09 -9.74
N LEU A 9 -2.06 -13.17 -8.92
CA LEU A 9 -1.18 -12.10 -9.38
C LEU A 9 0.26 -12.50 -9.17
N GLU A 10 1.15 -12.11 -10.07
CA GLU A 10 2.58 -12.27 -9.86
C GLU A 10 3.11 -11.20 -8.90
N PHE A 11 4.01 -11.60 -8.00
CA PHE A 11 4.60 -10.74 -6.98
C PHE A 11 5.21 -9.46 -7.58
N TYR A 12 6.14 -9.59 -8.53
CA TYR A 12 6.89 -8.45 -9.03
C TYR A 12 6.01 -7.42 -9.78
N PRO A 13 5.12 -7.82 -10.71
CA PRO A 13 4.16 -6.89 -11.30
C PRO A 13 3.27 -6.18 -10.28
N LEU A 14 2.91 -6.84 -9.18
CA LEU A 14 2.12 -6.23 -8.11
C LEU A 14 2.95 -5.19 -7.33
N VAL A 15 4.22 -5.48 -7.01
CA VAL A 15 5.15 -4.51 -6.40
C VAL A 15 5.36 -3.30 -7.30
N VAL A 16 5.56 -3.49 -8.61
CA VAL A 16 5.75 -2.37 -9.55
C VAL A 16 4.52 -1.45 -9.57
N LYS A 17 3.31 -2.01 -9.55
CA LYS A 17 2.08 -1.22 -9.45
C LYS A 17 1.98 -0.49 -8.11
N LEU A 18 2.35 -1.16 -7.02
CA LEU A 18 2.36 -0.56 -5.69
C LEU A 18 3.32 0.64 -5.64
N GLU A 19 4.54 0.48 -6.15
CA GLU A 19 5.52 1.57 -6.26
C GLU A 19 4.99 2.70 -7.15
N SER A 20 4.28 2.42 -8.25
CA SER A 20 3.70 3.49 -9.07
C SER A 20 2.62 4.31 -8.35
N VAL A 21 1.98 3.75 -7.32
CA VAL A 21 0.99 4.44 -6.48
C VAL A 21 1.68 5.32 -5.42
N ILE A 22 2.79 4.84 -4.85
CA ILE A 22 3.51 5.53 -3.76
C ILE A 22 4.70 6.37 -4.25
N ASN A 23 4.96 6.35 -5.56
CA ASN A 23 6.04 7.09 -6.20
C ASN A 23 5.44 8.06 -7.22
N HIS A 24 4.52 8.91 -6.75
CA HIS A 24 4.01 10.03 -7.54
C HIS A 24 5.21 10.84 -8.06
N GLN A 25 5.12 11.22 -9.33
CA GLN A 25 6.25 11.40 -10.24
C GLN A 25 7.17 12.62 -9.95
N GLU A 26 8.45 12.42 -10.25
CA GLU A 26 9.46 13.41 -10.74
C GLU A 26 10.20 14.33 -9.75
N ASN A 27 9.88 14.42 -8.46
CA ASN A 27 10.68 15.24 -7.53
C ASN A 27 11.03 14.52 -6.21
N GLU A 28 12.34 14.33 -5.96
CA GLU A 28 12.88 13.79 -4.70
C GLU A 28 12.43 14.56 -3.44
N LEU A 29 11.95 15.81 -3.61
CA LEU A 29 11.45 16.66 -2.54
C LEU A 29 10.06 16.25 -2.00
N GLU A 30 9.34 15.33 -2.64
CA GLU A 30 8.00 14.93 -2.21
C GLU A 30 7.99 13.94 -1.03
N LEU A 31 9.11 13.33 -0.68
CA LEU A 31 9.18 12.45 0.51
C LEU A 31 8.95 13.23 1.82
N ILE A 32 9.35 14.50 1.86
CA ILE A 32 9.11 15.41 3.00
C ILE A 32 7.81 16.22 2.82
N ALA A 33 7.00 15.93 1.80
CA ALA A 33 5.75 16.63 1.59
C ALA A 33 4.72 16.20 2.63
N LEU A 34 4.08 17.17 3.26
CA LEU A 34 2.92 16.93 4.12
C LEU A 34 1.71 16.61 3.24
N ILE A 35 0.99 15.56 3.59
CA ILE A 35 -0.28 15.19 2.96
C ILE A 35 -1.45 15.48 3.89
N ASP A 36 -2.57 15.87 3.31
CA ASP A 36 -3.81 16.02 4.05
C ASP A 36 -4.57 14.69 4.19
N LYS A 37 -5.62 14.69 5.03
CA LYS A 37 -6.44 13.50 5.27
C LYS A 37 -7.09 12.98 4.00
N LYS A 38 -7.46 13.85 3.06
CA LYS A 38 -8.12 13.47 1.81
C LYS A 38 -7.12 12.76 0.89
N GLU A 39 -5.90 13.26 0.79
CA GLU A 39 -4.80 12.64 0.05
C GLU A 39 -4.45 11.28 0.64
N PHE A 40 -4.33 11.18 1.97
CA PHE A 40 -4.12 9.92 2.68
C PHE A 40 -5.20 8.88 2.39
N LEU A 41 -6.48 9.26 2.46
CA LEU A 41 -7.60 8.36 2.15
C LEU A 41 -7.62 7.98 0.66
N SER A 42 -7.24 8.89 -0.24
CA SER A 42 -7.08 8.61 -1.66
C SER A 42 -5.99 7.57 -1.90
N LEU A 43 -4.84 7.73 -1.25
CA LEU A 43 -3.74 6.77 -1.30
C LEU A 43 -4.19 5.39 -0.82
N ARG A 44 -4.86 5.29 0.34
CA ARG A 44 -5.43 4.02 0.84
C ARG A 44 -6.29 3.31 -0.20
N ASN A 45 -7.18 4.04 -0.87
CA ASN A 45 -8.05 3.47 -1.90
C ASN A 45 -7.28 3.01 -3.14
N ALA A 46 -6.23 3.75 -3.54
CA ALA A 46 -5.36 3.36 -4.64
C ALA A 46 -4.57 2.07 -4.31
N ILE A 47 -4.10 1.93 -3.07
CA ILE A 47 -3.48 0.69 -2.58
C ILE A 47 -4.47 -0.47 -2.67
N ILE A 48 -5.67 -0.36 -2.10
CA ILE A 48 -6.69 -1.44 -2.16
C ILE A 48 -6.97 -1.87 -3.61
N SER A 49 -7.12 -0.89 -4.50
CA SER A 49 -7.38 -1.14 -5.92
C SER A 49 -6.23 -1.90 -6.61
N THR A 50 -4.99 -1.64 -6.21
CA THR A 50 -3.80 -2.30 -6.75
C THR A 50 -3.80 -3.80 -6.51
N PHE A 51 -4.32 -4.25 -5.37
CA PHE A 51 -4.42 -5.66 -5.01
C PHE A 51 -5.55 -6.40 -5.74
N GLN A 52 -6.44 -5.70 -6.45
CA GLN A 52 -7.59 -6.29 -7.14
C GLN A 52 -8.44 -7.17 -6.20
N ILE A 53 -8.70 -6.66 -5.00
CA ILE A 53 -9.50 -7.31 -3.95
C ILE A 53 -10.69 -6.44 -3.58
N GLU A 54 -11.73 -7.08 -3.05
CA GLU A 54 -12.82 -6.39 -2.36
C GLU A 54 -12.47 -6.33 -0.88
N LEU A 55 -12.04 -5.17 -0.39
CA LEU A 55 -11.65 -4.97 1.00
C LEU A 55 -12.33 -3.72 1.56
N ASP A 56 -13.28 -3.92 2.47
CA ASP A 56 -13.91 -2.84 3.23
C ASP A 56 -13.24 -2.74 4.60
N VAL A 57 -12.23 -1.88 4.69
CA VAL A 57 -11.52 -1.58 5.94
C VAL A 57 -11.63 -0.08 6.18
N PRO A 58 -12.57 0.37 7.04
CA PRO A 58 -12.75 1.78 7.33
C PRO A 58 -11.50 2.33 8.05
N PHE A 59 -11.17 3.59 7.78
CA PHE A 59 -10.17 4.30 8.57
C PHE A 59 -10.79 4.67 9.92
N ASN A 60 -10.38 3.95 10.97
CA ASN A 60 -10.77 4.22 12.35
C ASN A 60 -9.65 4.88 13.17
N GLY A 61 -8.49 5.14 12.54
CA GLY A 61 -7.34 5.75 13.17
C GLY A 61 -7.47 7.26 13.33
N ASN A 62 -6.56 7.82 14.13
CA ASN A 62 -6.37 9.26 14.18
C ASN A 62 -5.54 9.70 12.98
N PHE A 63 -5.90 10.83 12.37
CA PHE A 63 -5.07 11.49 11.39
C PHE A 63 -4.39 12.67 12.08
N GLY A 64 -3.06 12.69 12.01
CA GLY A 64 -2.23 13.69 12.65
C GLY A 64 -2.43 15.10 12.11
N SER A 65 -1.85 16.07 12.80
CA SER A 65 -1.78 17.47 12.37
C SER A 65 -0.85 17.67 11.18
N GLU A 66 0.23 16.89 11.12
CA GLU A 66 1.23 16.91 10.05
C GLU A 66 1.57 15.45 9.72
N VAL A 67 1.28 14.99 8.50
CA VAL A 67 1.61 13.62 8.07
C VAL A 67 2.52 13.73 6.87
N GLU A 68 3.77 13.27 6.99
CA GLU A 68 4.70 13.23 5.87
C GLU A 68 4.38 12.03 4.95
N PHE A 69 4.37 12.28 3.64
CA PHE A 69 4.20 11.23 2.65
C PHE A 69 5.30 10.16 2.75
N GLY A 70 6.52 10.57 3.07
CA GLY A 70 7.66 9.68 3.33
C GLY A 70 7.34 8.61 4.35
N ASP A 71 6.84 9.00 5.54
CA ASP A 71 6.46 8.09 6.62
C ASP A 71 5.41 7.06 6.17
N VAL A 72 4.44 7.48 5.37
CA VAL A 72 3.39 6.60 4.83
C VAL A 72 3.96 5.67 3.76
N SER A 73 4.78 6.18 2.84
CA SER A 73 5.38 5.39 1.76
C SER A 73 6.37 4.34 2.30
N ASP A 74 7.15 4.69 3.32
CA ASP A 74 8.10 3.78 3.96
C ASP A 74 7.38 2.72 4.80
N ALA A 75 6.24 3.05 5.41
CA ALA A 75 5.39 2.06 6.06
C ALA A 75 4.90 0.98 5.08
N ILE A 76 4.59 1.35 3.83
CA ILE A 76 4.16 0.44 2.78
C ILE A 76 5.32 -0.47 2.33
N ARG A 77 6.50 0.11 2.10
CA ARG A 77 7.72 -0.63 1.72
C ARG A 77 8.16 -1.61 2.83
N SER A 78 8.12 -1.16 4.08
CA SER A 78 8.47 -1.97 5.25
C SER A 78 7.63 -3.24 5.35
N VAL A 79 6.31 -3.14 5.17
CA VAL A 79 5.43 -4.32 5.15
C VAL A 79 5.78 -5.25 3.98
N THR A 80 6.03 -4.69 2.80
CA THR A 80 6.39 -5.47 1.61
C THR A 80 7.68 -6.26 1.83
N PHE A 81 8.75 -5.64 2.32
CA PHE A 81 10.02 -6.32 2.58
C PHE A 81 9.94 -7.32 3.75
N SER A 82 9.05 -7.09 4.72
CA SER A 82 8.80 -8.01 5.83
C SER A 82 8.09 -9.29 5.37
N LEU A 83 7.09 -9.18 4.49
CA LEU A 83 6.34 -10.32 3.96
C LEU A 83 7.08 -11.04 2.83
N TYR A 84 7.83 -10.30 2.02
CA TYR A 84 8.49 -10.77 0.81
C TYR A 84 9.94 -10.28 0.81
N PRO A 85 10.87 -11.05 1.42
CA PRO A 85 12.29 -10.69 1.45
C PRO A 85 12.89 -10.68 0.05
N GLN A 86 14.12 -10.14 -0.09
CA GLN A 86 14.81 -10.01 -1.37
C GLN A 86 15.00 -11.34 -2.13
N SER A 87 14.95 -12.49 -1.45
CA SER A 87 15.00 -13.82 -2.05
C SER A 87 13.67 -14.30 -2.68
N THR A 88 12.60 -13.50 -2.60
CA THR A 88 11.30 -13.83 -3.20
C THR A 88 11.43 -13.85 -4.72
N LEU A 89 10.99 -14.95 -5.33
CA LEU A 89 10.96 -15.08 -6.78
C LEU A 89 10.04 -14.02 -7.40
N MET A 90 10.49 -13.36 -8.46
CA MET A 90 9.73 -12.29 -9.12
C MET A 90 8.38 -12.78 -9.66
N ASP A 91 8.35 -14.03 -10.14
CA ASP A 91 7.19 -14.72 -10.69
C ASP A 91 6.38 -15.50 -9.64
N LYS A 92 6.68 -15.33 -8.34
CA LYS A 92 5.92 -15.98 -7.28
C LYS A 92 4.43 -15.61 -7.42
N PRO A 93 3.53 -16.61 -7.59
CA PRO A 93 2.10 -16.34 -7.59
C PRO A 93 1.65 -15.95 -6.19
N ILE A 94 0.81 -14.92 -6.11
CA ILE A 94 0.18 -14.40 -4.91
C ILE A 94 -1.32 -14.65 -5.05
N ASP A 95 -1.84 -15.52 -4.19
CA ASP A 95 -3.26 -15.85 -4.22
C ASP A 95 -4.14 -14.75 -3.62
N HIS A 96 -5.46 -14.91 -3.69
CA HIS A 96 -6.39 -13.92 -3.16
C HIS A 96 -6.24 -13.70 -1.64
N SER A 97 -5.95 -14.76 -0.87
CA SER A 97 -5.82 -14.68 0.58
C SER A 97 -4.54 -13.93 0.98
N GLU A 98 -3.44 -14.21 0.29
CA GLU A 98 -2.18 -13.48 0.43
C GLU A 98 -2.35 -12.00 0.08
N ARG A 99 -3.06 -11.69 -1.02
CA ARG A 99 -3.36 -10.30 -1.41
C ARG A 99 -4.16 -9.55 -0.34
N VAL A 100 -5.20 -10.19 0.21
CA VAL A 100 -6.00 -9.58 1.30
C VAL A 100 -5.15 -9.34 2.54
N ASN A 101 -4.36 -10.33 2.95
CA ASN A 101 -3.52 -10.22 4.14
C ASN A 101 -2.43 -9.14 3.98
N TRP A 102 -1.77 -9.09 2.82
CA TRP A 102 -0.76 -8.10 2.52
C TRP A 102 -1.36 -6.68 2.50
N CYS A 103 -2.47 -6.48 1.79
CA CYS A 103 -3.14 -5.18 1.76
C CYS A 103 -3.59 -4.72 3.15
N LYS A 104 -4.14 -5.61 3.98
CA LYS A 104 -4.53 -5.28 5.36
C LYS A 104 -3.35 -4.80 6.20
N LYS A 105 -2.24 -5.54 6.16
CA LYS A 105 -1.01 -5.15 6.89
C LYS A 105 -0.45 -3.81 6.41
N ILE A 106 -0.53 -3.54 5.11
CA ILE A 106 -0.16 -2.21 4.58
C ILE A 106 -1.05 -1.14 5.19
N LEU A 107 -2.38 -1.29 5.15
CA LEU A 107 -3.31 -0.29 5.67
C LEU A 107 -3.12 -0.05 7.17
N GLU A 108 -2.91 -1.11 7.96
CA GLU A 108 -2.62 -1.00 9.40
C GLU A 108 -1.35 -0.19 9.68
N ASN A 109 -0.30 -0.40 8.88
CA ASN A 109 0.97 0.31 9.05
C ASN A 109 0.88 1.77 8.58
N MET A 110 0.19 2.02 7.46
CA MET A 110 -0.12 3.38 7.00
C MET A 110 -0.91 4.18 8.04
N ASP A 111 -1.94 3.56 8.62
CA ASP A 111 -2.80 4.19 9.65
C ASP A 111 -2.01 4.52 10.91
N SER A 112 -1.07 3.65 11.27
CA SER A 112 -0.19 3.87 12.41
C SER A 112 0.77 5.04 12.15
N SER A 113 1.40 5.10 10.98
CA SER A 113 2.27 6.22 10.59
C SER A 113 1.54 7.55 10.53
N ALA A 114 0.29 7.56 10.03
CA ALA A 114 -0.51 8.77 9.95
C ALA A 114 -1.00 9.32 11.31
N ALA A 115 -0.81 8.58 12.40
CA ALA A 115 -1.25 8.96 13.74
C ALA A 115 -0.15 9.60 14.61
N PHE A 116 1.10 9.67 14.13
CA PHE A 116 2.28 9.97 14.96
C PHE A 116 2.48 11.46 15.34
N TYR A 117 1.76 12.39 14.71
CA TYR A 117 1.96 13.83 14.92
C TYR A 117 0.68 14.60 15.28
#